data_AF-A0A1H6NYW1-F1
#
_entry.id   AF-A0A1H6NYW1-F1
#
_cell.length_a   1.000
_cell.length_b   1.000
_cell.length_c   1.000
_cell.angle_alpha   90.00
_cell.angle_beta   90.00
_cell.angle_gamma   90.00
#
_symmetry.space_group_name_H-M   'P 1'
#
loop_
_entity.id
_entity.type
_entity.pdbx_description
1 polymer ?
#
loop_
_entity_poly.entity_id
_entity_poly.type
_entity_poly.pdbx_seq_one_letter_code
_entity_poly.pdbx_strand_id
1 'polypeptide(L)'
;MKVSIKLRLSLEEDHYDVNLELPGTIPTAESPFLFGVDQFQLKAKNPDKPDEPDTIDDKTVDKLLQVAIGTGGQLYVAVKPPKSLIHAAGVEKVVKNLEVLVAEGNYDTDKHKFN
;
A
#
# COMPACT_ATOMS: atom_id res chain seq x y z
N MET A 1 -0.82 15.63 -18.32
CA MET A 1 -0.53 14.21 -18.61
C MET A 1 -0.54 13.48 -17.28
N LYS A 2 -1.34 12.42 -17.13
CA LYS A 2 -1.31 11.57 -15.93
C LYS A 2 -0.26 10.48 -16.16
N VAL A 3 0.64 10.27 -15.20
CA VAL A 3 1.65 9.21 -15.26
C VAL A 3 1.39 8.27 -14.09
N SER A 4 1.30 6.97 -14.38
CA SER A 4 1.22 5.92 -13.37
C SER A 4 2.43 5.00 -13.51
N ILE A 5 3.11 4.77 -12.39
CA ILE A 5 4.13 3.73 -12.28
C ILE A 5 3.56 2.64 -11.38
N LYS A 6 3.50 1.42 -11.91
CA LYS A 6 3.15 0.22 -11.17
C LYS A 6 4.31 -0.74 -11.27
N LEU A 7 4.91 -1.06 -10.13
CA LEU A 7 6.02 -2.00 -10.04
C LEU A 7 5.60 -3.14 -9.13
N ARG A 8 5.64 -4.36 -9.66
CA ARG A 8 5.44 -5.58 -8.88
C ARG A 8 6.78 -6.20 -8.56
N LEU A 9 6.99 -6.48 -7.28
CA LEU A 9 8.21 -7.07 -6.74
C LEU A 9 7.84 -8.33 -5.96
N SER A 10 8.72 -9.33 -6.01
CA SER A 10 8.62 -10.53 -5.18
C SER A 10 9.93 -10.71 -4.42
N LEU A 11 9.83 -10.95 -3.12
CA LEU A 11 10.95 -11.26 -2.24
C LEU A 11 10.60 -12.56 -1.50
N GLU A 12 11.23 -13.66 -1.91
CA GLU A 12 10.85 -15.01 -1.45
C GLU A 12 9.36 -15.29 -1.71
N GLU A 13 8.57 -15.53 -0.66
CA GLU A 13 7.12 -15.78 -0.72
C GLU A 13 6.29 -14.48 -0.62
N ASP A 14 6.92 -13.35 -0.30
CA ASP A 14 6.21 -12.07 -0.17
C ASP A 14 6.14 -11.34 -1.52
N HIS A 15 4.96 -10.80 -1.83
CA HIS A 15 4.75 -10.01 -3.04
C HIS A 15 4.31 -8.59 -2.70
N TYR A 16 4.76 -7.63 -3.52
CA TYR A 16 4.55 -6.21 -3.29
C TYR A 16 4.14 -5.49 -4.57
N ASP A 17 3.14 -4.64 -4.48
CA ASP A 17 2.77 -3.68 -5.51
C ASP A 17 3.14 -2.27 -5.03
N VAL A 18 4.09 -1.64 -5.73
CA VAL A 18 4.42 -0.23 -5.57
C VAL A 18 3.63 0.56 -6.59
N ASN A 19 2.71 1.38 -6.09
CA ASN A 19 1.81 2.20 -6.88
C ASN A 19 2.15 3.68 -6.71
N LEU A 20 2.54 4.33 -7.81
CA LEU A 20 2.77 5.77 -7.85
C LEU A 20 1.85 6.39 -8.90
N GLU A 21 0.99 7.31 -8.45
CA GLU A 21 0.14 8.10 -9.34
C GLU A 21 0.55 9.57 -9.28
N LEU A 22 1.17 10.05 -10.35
CA LEU A 22 1.51 11.46 -10.50
C LEU A 22 0.30 12.21 -11.09
N PRO A 23 -0.28 13.17 -10.37
CA PRO A 23 -1.39 13.96 -10.88
C PRO A 23 -0.90 14.84 -12.02
N GLY A 24 -1.73 15.00 -13.04
CA GLY A 24 -1.40 15.85 -14.21
C GLY A 24 -1.51 17.35 -13.94
N THR A 25 -1.88 17.72 -12.72
CA THR A 25 -2.07 19.09 -12.23
C THR A 25 -1.51 19.18 -10.80
N ILE A 26 -1.44 20.40 -10.26
CA ILE A 26 -1.13 20.60 -8.84
C ILE A 26 -2.13 19.77 -8.00
N PRO A 27 -1.67 18.99 -7.01
CA PRO A 27 -2.54 18.21 -6.14
C PRO A 27 -3.61 19.07 -5.46
N THR A 28 -4.79 18.52 -5.30
CA THR A 28 -5.91 19.17 -4.60
C THR A 28 -6.48 18.26 -3.53
N ALA A 29 -7.40 18.76 -2.71
CA ALA A 29 -8.12 17.94 -1.75
C ALA A 29 -8.84 16.76 -2.41
N GLU A 30 -9.49 17.00 -3.56
CA GLU A 30 -10.28 16.01 -4.30
C GLU A 30 -9.43 15.10 -5.21
N SER A 31 -8.22 15.54 -5.58
CA SER A 31 -7.28 14.75 -6.37
C SER A 31 -5.87 14.96 -5.81
N PRO A 32 -5.56 14.32 -4.66
CA PRO A 32 -4.23 14.39 -4.09
C PRO A 32 -3.23 13.60 -4.95
N PHE A 33 -1.95 13.89 -4.78
CA PHE A 33 -0.89 12.99 -5.19
C PHE A 33 -0.98 11.73 -4.34
N LEU A 34 -0.86 10.55 -4.95
CA LEU A 34 -0.95 9.26 -4.27
C LEU A 34 0.29 8.41 -4.54
N PHE A 35 0.86 7.89 -3.47
CA PHE A 35 1.90 6.87 -3.53
C PHE A 35 1.61 5.80 -2.47
N GLY A 36 1.82 4.53 -2.81
CA GLY A 36 1.60 3.45 -1.87
C GLY A 36 2.39 2.20 -2.19
N VAL A 37 2.56 1.38 -1.17
CA VAL A 37 3.14 0.05 -1.23
C VAL A 37 2.19 -0.90 -0.53
N ASP A 38 1.69 -1.87 -1.27
CA ASP A 38 0.83 -2.92 -0.76
C ASP A 38 1.60 -4.24 -0.79
N GLN A 39 1.54 -5.01 0.30
CA GLN A 39 1.96 -6.41 0.32
C GLN A 39 0.75 -7.30 0.05
N PHE A 40 0.93 -8.40 -0.67
CA PHE A 40 -0.12 -9.36 -0.91
C PHE A 40 0.44 -10.78 -1.02
N GLN A 41 -0.45 -11.76 -0.92
CA GLN A 41 -0.18 -13.16 -1.20
C GLN A 41 -0.90 -13.59 -2.47
N LEU A 42 -0.31 -14.57 -3.17
CA LEU A 42 -0.95 -15.21 -4.30
C LEU A 42 -1.90 -16.32 -3.81
N LYS A 43 -3.03 -16.48 -4.49
CA LYS A 43 -3.94 -17.61 -4.23
C LYS A 43 -3.21 -18.91 -4.53
N ALA A 44 -3.43 -19.92 -3.68
CA ALA A 44 -2.96 -21.27 -3.95
C ALA A 44 -3.50 -21.73 -5.31
N LYS A 45 -2.61 -22.22 -6.18
CA LYS A 45 -3.01 -22.74 -7.50
C LYS A 45 -3.99 -23.89 -7.34
N ASN A 46 -5.00 -23.91 -8.20
CA ASN A 46 -5.90 -25.04 -8.29
C ASN A 46 -5.14 -26.24 -8.92
N PRO A 47 -4.96 -27.36 -8.20
CA PRO A 47 -4.25 -28.51 -8.74
C PRO A 47 -4.92 -29.11 -9.99
N ASP A 48 -6.23 -28.93 -10.16
CA ASP A 48 -6.97 -29.40 -11.33
C ASP A 48 -6.85 -28.44 -12.54
N LYS A 49 -6.26 -27.25 -12.36
CA LYS A 49 -6.06 -26.22 -13.39
C LYS A 49 -4.65 -25.60 -13.29
N PRO A 50 -3.60 -26.36 -13.64
CA PRO A 50 -2.22 -25.91 -13.45
C PRO A 50 -1.83 -24.69 -14.31
N ASP A 51 -2.54 -24.47 -15.42
CA ASP A 51 -2.29 -23.36 -16.35
C ASP A 51 -3.03 -22.07 -15.99
N GLU A 52 -3.80 -22.05 -14.89
CA GLU A 52 -4.46 -20.83 -14.43
C GLU A 52 -3.42 -19.79 -13.99
N PRO A 53 -3.51 -18.53 -14.44
CA PRO A 53 -2.58 -17.49 -14.04
C PRO A 53 -2.67 -17.23 -12.54
N ASP A 54 -1.54 -16.88 -11.93
CA ASP A 54 -1.51 -16.50 -10.53
C ASP A 54 -2.41 -15.28 -10.30
N THR A 55 -3.27 -15.38 -9.29
CA THR A 55 -4.19 -14.31 -8.91
C THR A 55 -3.93 -13.90 -7.46
N ILE A 56 -4.12 -12.61 -7.16
CA ILE A 56 -3.95 -12.08 -5.82
C ILE A 56 -5.07 -12.59 -4.92
N ASP A 57 -4.73 -12.96 -3.69
CA ASP A 57 -5.72 -13.13 -2.63
C ASP A 57 -6.02 -11.78 -1.99
N ASP A 58 -7.11 -11.13 -2.41
CA ASP A 58 -7.50 -9.80 -1.94
C ASP A 58 -7.64 -9.72 -0.41
N LYS A 59 -7.84 -10.85 0.29
CA LYS A 59 -7.91 -10.91 1.76
C LYS A 59 -6.55 -10.71 2.46
N THR A 60 -5.46 -10.79 1.70
CA THR A 60 -4.08 -10.73 2.20
C THR A 60 -3.40 -9.41 1.89
N VAL A 61 -4.11 -8.48 1.25
CA VAL A 61 -3.55 -7.17 0.90
C VAL A 61 -3.36 -6.36 2.17
N ASP A 62 -2.11 -6.09 2.53
CA ASP A 62 -1.72 -5.24 3.67
C ASP A 62 -1.08 -3.96 3.14
N LYS A 63 -1.58 -2.80 3.59
CA LYS A 63 -1.09 -1.49 3.14
C LYS A 63 0.12 -1.10 3.98
N LEU A 64 1.32 -1.22 3.41
CA LEU A 64 2.58 -0.97 4.12
C LEU A 64 2.96 0.50 4.14
N LEU A 65 2.67 1.19 3.05
CA LEU A 65 2.90 2.63 2.93
C LEU A 65 1.74 3.24 2.18
N GLN A 66 1.22 4.33 2.72
CA GLN A 66 0.26 5.18 2.03
C GLN A 66 0.69 6.62 2.21
N VAL A 67 0.86 7.34 1.10
CA VAL A 67 1.17 8.76 1.07
C VAL A 67 0.12 9.45 0.22
N ALA A 68 -0.54 10.45 0.80
CA ALA A 68 -1.39 11.39 0.10
C ALA A 68 -0.95 12.82 0.39
N ILE A 69 -0.85 13.63 -0.66
CA ILE A 69 -0.48 15.05 -0.56
C ILE A 69 -1.52 15.87 -1.32
N GLY A 70 -2.25 16.74 -0.62
CA GLY A 70 -3.26 17.63 -1.17
C GLY A 70 -2.76 19.07 -1.31
N THR A 71 -3.61 20.04 -0.97
CA THR A 71 -3.24 21.46 -0.88
C THR A 71 -2.54 21.80 0.45
N GLY A 72 -2.22 23.06 0.71
CA GLY A 72 -1.46 23.47 1.91
C GLY A 72 -2.07 22.91 3.22
N GLY A 73 -1.23 22.24 4.02
CA GLY A 73 -1.64 21.58 5.26
C GLY A 73 -2.42 20.26 5.07
N GLN A 74 -2.40 19.66 3.88
CA GLN A 74 -3.01 18.37 3.58
C GLN A 74 -1.93 17.32 3.26
N LEU A 75 -1.59 16.53 4.27
CA LEU A 75 -0.61 15.46 4.20
C LEU A 75 -1.16 14.25 4.94
N TYR A 76 -1.03 13.06 4.35
CA TYR A 76 -1.30 11.81 5.04
C TYR A 76 -0.18 10.84 4.71
N VAL A 77 0.48 10.33 5.73
CA VAL A 77 1.51 9.29 5.62
C VAL A 77 1.21 8.23 6.66
N ALA A 78 0.86 7.04 6.22
CA ALA A 78 0.71 5.86 7.07
C ALA A 78 1.75 4.82 6.69
N VAL A 79 2.47 4.31 7.69
CA VAL A 79 3.51 3.29 7.52
C VAL A 79 3.24 2.12 8.45
N LYS A 80 3.27 0.91 7.88
CA LYS A 80 3.17 -0.36 8.58
C LYS A 80 4.30 -1.26 8.06
N PRO A 81 5.22 -1.72 8.92
CA PRO A 81 6.21 -2.70 8.49
C PRO A 81 5.52 -4.04 8.17
N PRO A 82 6.04 -4.81 7.18
CA PRO A 82 5.57 -6.17 6.91
C PRO A 82 5.59 -7.02 8.18
N LYS A 83 4.57 -7.84 8.40
CA LYS A 83 4.54 -8.78 9.52
C LYS A 83 5.67 -9.81 9.44
N SER A 84 6.05 -10.21 8.22
CA SER A 84 7.21 -11.07 7.97
C SER A 84 8.50 -10.44 8.51
N LEU A 85 8.68 -9.13 8.35
CA LEU A 85 9.84 -8.41 8.88
C LEU A 85 9.84 -8.32 10.42
N ILE A 86 8.68 -8.06 11.04
CA ILE A 86 8.53 -8.09 12.51
C ILE A 86 8.94 -9.46 13.07
N HIS A 87 8.49 -10.53 12.40
CA HIS A 87 8.80 -11.90 12.78
C HIS A 87 10.29 -12.24 12.58
N ALA A 88 10.86 -11.88 11.42
CA ALA A 88 12.27 -12.09 11.13
C ALA A 88 13.21 -11.36 12.11
N ALA A 89 12.80 -10.18 12.58
CA ALA A 89 13.52 -9.42 13.60
C ALA A 89 13.38 -10.01 15.02
N GLY A 90 12.50 -11.00 15.24
CA GLY A 90 12.27 -11.64 16.54
C GLY A 90 11.64 -10.72 17.59
N VAL A 91 10.99 -9.64 17.15
CA VAL A 91 10.40 -8.63 18.05
C VAL A 91 8.88 -8.77 18.19
N GLU A 92 8.26 -9.85 17.68
CA GLU A 92 6.80 -10.03 17.70
C GLU A 92 6.19 -10.05 19.12
N LYS A 93 6.99 -10.36 20.14
CA LYS A 93 6.57 -10.32 21.55
C LYS A 93 6.53 -8.90 22.13
N VAL A 94 7.23 -7.97 21.49
CA VAL A 94 7.37 -6.57 21.91
C VAL A 94 6.48 -5.67 21.05
N VAL A 95 6.54 -5.85 19.73
CA VAL A 95 5.78 -5.07 18.75
C VAL A 95 4.78 -5.99 18.08
N LYS A 96 3.53 -5.92 18.54
CA LYS A 96 2.43 -6.73 17.98
C LYS A 96 1.86 -6.12 16.70
N ASN A 97 1.67 -4.81 16.71
CA ASN A 97 1.20 -4.02 15.58
C ASN A 97 1.88 -2.66 15.66
N LEU A 98 2.69 -2.30 14.66
CA LEU A 98 3.25 -0.96 14.53
C LEU A 98 2.56 -0.26 13.37
N GLU A 99 1.96 0.89 13.66
CA GLU A 99 1.45 1.81 12.66
C GLU A 99 1.96 3.19 13.03
N VAL A 100 2.66 3.83 12.09
CA VAL A 100 3.10 5.21 12.22
C VAL A 100 2.25 6.05 11.29
N LEU A 101 1.49 6.97 11.86
CA LEU A 101 0.61 7.87 11.14
C LEU A 101 1.06 9.31 11.35
N VAL A 102 1.30 10.02 10.25
CA VAL A 102 1.46 11.47 10.21
C VAL A 102 0.34 12.01 9.34
N ALA A 103 -0.55 12.80 9.92
CA ALA A 103 -1.69 13.37 9.20
C ALA A 103 -1.87 14.85 9.53
N GLU A 104 -1.95 15.66 8.48
CA GLU A 104 -2.37 17.06 8.50
C GLU A 104 -3.58 17.18 7.56
N GLY A 105 -4.66 17.79 8.04
CA GLY A 105 -5.97 17.73 7.37
C GLY A 105 -6.72 16.43 7.63
N ASN A 106 -7.88 16.25 6.98
CA ASN A 106 -8.76 15.10 7.19
C ASN A 106 -8.78 14.21 5.94
N TYR A 107 -7.88 13.24 5.85
CA TYR A 107 -7.81 12.30 4.73
C TYR A 107 -8.79 11.14 4.91
N ASP A 108 -9.65 10.93 3.91
CA ASP A 108 -10.54 9.78 3.77
C ASP A 108 -9.81 8.69 2.99
N THR A 109 -9.41 7.62 3.68
CA THR A 109 -8.66 6.49 3.11
C THR A 109 -9.47 5.65 2.13
N ASP A 110 -10.80 5.71 2.21
CA ASP A 110 -11.70 4.93 1.35
C ASP A 110 -11.98 5.70 0.06
N LYS A 111 -12.23 7.00 0.18
CA LYS A 111 -12.46 7.90 -0.97
C LYS A 111 -11.17 8.43 -1.60
N HIS A 112 -10.02 8.20 -0.98
CA HIS A 112 -8.71 8.66 -1.41
C HIS A 112 -8.63 10.18 -1.61
N LYS A 113 -9.20 10.94 -0.68
CA LYS A 113 -9.28 12.41 -0.78
C LYS A 113 -9.26 13.10 0.59
N PHE A 114 -8.90 14.37 0.62
CA PHE A 114 -9.02 15.21 1.81
C PHE A 114 -10.39 15.88 1.86
N ASN A 115 -10.99 15.95 3.06
CA ASN A 115 -12.23 16.67 3.34
C ASN A 115 -11.98 18.05 3.90
#